data_AF-A0A1X0Q6H7-F1
#
_entry.id   AF-A0A1X0Q6H7-F1
#
_cell.length_a   1.000
_cell.length_b   1.000
_cell.length_c   1.000
_cell.angle_alpha   90.00
_cell.angle_beta   90.00
_cell.angle_gamma   90.00
#
_symmetry.space_group_name_H-M   'P 1'
#
loop_
_entity.id
_entity.type
_entity.pdbx_description
1 polymer ?
#
loop_
_entity_poly.entity_id
_entity_poly.type
_entity_poly.pdbx_seq_one_letter_code
_entity_poly.pdbx_strand_id
1 'polypeptide(L)'
;MDVQNDIQNVKKLDWTNTKVILGLSLYLIGLFYLIAGIKPILDGMAEKREFLNLGFLALIIFFMMAAFKMKKNSHYYLWASAFGLVLYSETMYWFYEDIVF
;
A
#
# COMPACT_ATOMS: atom_id res chain seq x y z
N MET A 1 -39.01 5.53 -21.71
CA MET A 1 -38.45 5.21 -20.38
C MET A 1 -36.96 5.13 -20.54
N ASP A 2 -36.27 6.11 -19.96
CA ASP A 2 -34.88 6.48 -20.23
C ASP A 2 -33.88 5.43 -19.74
N VAL A 3 -33.40 4.58 -20.64
CA VAL A 3 -32.26 3.67 -20.37
C VAL A 3 -30.94 4.46 -20.25
N GLN A 4 -30.89 5.72 -20.70
CA GLN A 4 -29.68 6.55 -20.65
C GLN A 4 -29.45 7.26 -19.31
N ASN A 5 -30.44 7.36 -18.42
CA ASN A 5 -30.29 8.08 -17.15
C ASN A 5 -29.67 7.25 -16.01
N ASP A 6 -29.62 5.92 -16.12
CA ASP A 6 -29.05 5.06 -15.07
C ASP A 6 -27.52 4.96 -15.11
N ILE A 7 -26.87 5.40 -16.20
CA ILE A 7 -25.41 5.25 -16.37
C ILE A 7 -24.64 6.40 -15.69
N GLN A 8 -25.29 7.51 -15.31
CA GLN A 8 -24.60 8.68 -14.77
C GLN A 8 -24.40 8.72 -13.25
N ASN A 9 -24.97 7.77 -12.49
CA ASN A 9 -24.71 7.66 -11.05
C ASN A 9 -23.41 6.89 -10.74
N VAL A 10 -22.32 7.19 -11.45
CA VAL A 10 -20.99 6.74 -11.02
C VAL A 10 -20.64 7.47 -9.72
N LYS A 11 -20.94 6.85 -8.57
CA LYS A 11 -20.61 7.37 -7.24
C LYS A 11 -19.11 7.71 -7.21
N LYS A 12 -18.81 9.01 -7.25
CA LYS A 12 -17.46 9.55 -7.11
C LYS A 12 -16.89 9.19 -5.73
N LEU A 13 -15.58 9.15 -5.64
CA LEU A 13 -14.88 9.00 -4.36
C LEU A 13 -15.30 10.15 -3.44
N ASP A 14 -15.91 9.80 -2.31
CA ASP A 14 -16.26 10.73 -1.26
C ASP A 14 -15.17 10.69 -0.19
N TRP A 15 -14.56 11.83 0.10
CA TRP A 15 -13.45 11.95 1.02
C TRP A 15 -13.98 12.17 2.44
N THR A 16 -14.20 11.07 3.16
CA THR A 16 -14.59 11.12 4.57
C THR A 16 -13.35 11.12 5.47
N ASN A 17 -13.46 11.70 6.68
CA ASN A 17 -12.36 11.73 7.66
C ASN A 17 -11.75 10.35 7.90
N THR A 18 -12.57 9.30 7.96
CA THR A 18 -12.10 7.92 8.12
C THR A 18 -11.18 7.47 6.98
N LYS A 19 -11.52 7.80 5.72
CA LYS A 19 -10.68 7.46 4.55
C LYS A 19 -9.39 8.27 4.52
N VAL A 20 -9.44 9.52 4.96
CA VAL A 20 -8.24 10.35 5.08
C VAL A 20 -7.30 9.75 6.13
N ILE A 21 -7.82 9.41 7.31
CA ILE A 21 -7.03 8.81 8.40
C ILE A 21 -6.44 7.47 7.98
N LEU A 22 -7.24 6.58 7.37
CA LEU A 22 -6.78 5.27 6.90
C LEU A 22 -5.74 5.39 5.78
N GLY A 23 -5.96 6.32 4.83
CA GLY A 23 -5.00 6.55 3.75
C GLY A 23 -3.68 7.09 4.29
N LEU A 24 -3.74 8.06 5.20
CA LEU A 24 -2.56 8.65 5.82
C LEU A 24 -1.78 7.64 6.66
N SER A 25 -2.47 6.78 7.42
CA SER A 25 -1.79 5.75 8.23
C SER A 25 -1.06 4.74 7.35
N LEU A 26 -1.69 4.25 6.27
CA LEU A 26 -1.03 3.37 5.30
C LEU A 26 0.21 4.04 4.68
N TYR A 27 0.13 5.34 4.38
CA TYR A 27 1.28 6.10 3.87
C TYR A 27 2.42 6.22 4.86
N LEU A 28 2.13 6.53 6.13
CA LEU A 28 3.15 6.67 7.17
C LEU A 28 3.86 5.34 7.42
N ILE A 29 3.10 4.23 7.47
CA ILE A 29 3.65 2.88 7.62
C ILE A 29 4.49 2.50 6.40
N GLY A 30 3.99 2.74 5.18
CA GLY A 30 4.75 2.50 3.95
C GLY A 30 6.05 3.30 3.90
N LEU A 31 6.01 4.59 4.28
CA LEU A 31 7.20 5.43 4.32
C LEU A 31 8.24 4.92 5.33
N PHE A 32 7.78 4.44 6.50
CA PHE A 32 8.65 3.80 7.47
C PHE A 32 9.37 2.59 6.86
N TYR A 33 8.66 1.69 6.19
CA TYR A 33 9.25 0.54 5.51
C TYR A 33 10.22 0.93 4.40
N LEU A 34 9.93 2.00 3.63
CA LEU A 34 10.87 2.49 2.63
C LEU A 34 12.19 2.94 3.24
N ILE A 35 12.14 3.74 4.30
CA ILE A 35 13.35 4.23 4.97
C ILE A 35 14.12 3.06 5.60
N ALA A 36 13.41 2.19 6.30
CA ALA A 36 14.00 1.09 7.03
C ALA A 36 14.59 0.02 6.10
N GLY A 37 13.93 -0.27 4.97
CA GLY A 37 14.37 -1.25 4.00
C GLY A 37 15.47 -0.76 3.05
N ILE A 38 15.58 0.55 2.81
CA ILE A 38 16.68 1.12 2.01
C ILE A 38 18.00 1.14 2.80
N LYS A 39 17.94 1.33 4.13
CA LYS A 39 19.14 1.40 4.99
C LYS A 39 20.14 0.25 4.79
N PRO A 40 19.76 -1.05 4.88
CA PRO A 40 20.73 -2.15 4.70
C PRO A 40 21.37 -2.17 3.31
N ILE A 41 20.65 -1.72 2.28
CA ILE A 41 21.15 -1.62 0.91
C ILE A 41 22.24 -0.55 0.80
N LEU A 42 22.03 0.60 1.45
CA LEU A 42 23.02 1.68 1.51
C LEU A 42 24.26 1.27 2.31
N ASP A 43 24.07 0.43 3.34
CA ASP A 43 25.14 -0.10 4.18
C ASP A 43 25.96 -1.22 3.47
N GLY A 44 25.60 -1.59 2.23
CA GLY A 44 26.33 -2.55 1.42
C GLY A 44 26.18 -4.00 1.86
N MET A 45 25.19 -4.28 2.72
CA MET A 45 24.77 -5.63 3.01
C MET A 45 23.99 -6.11 1.78
N ALA A 46 24.46 -7.21 1.17
CA ALA A 46 23.96 -7.78 -0.08
C ALA A 46 23.74 -9.30 0.07
N GLU A 47 22.96 -9.67 1.07
CA GLU A 47 22.41 -11.00 1.30
C GLU A 47 21.12 -11.23 0.47
N LYS A 48 20.78 -12.50 0.25
CA LYS A 48 19.55 -12.90 -0.46
C LYS A 48 18.27 -12.30 0.13
N ARG A 49 18.29 -11.96 1.42
CA ARG A 49 17.19 -11.34 2.15
C ARG A 49 16.86 -9.93 1.64
N GLU A 50 17.82 -9.19 1.09
CA GLU A 50 17.57 -7.82 0.61
C GLU A 50 16.98 -7.77 -0.80
N PHE A 51 17.10 -8.84 -1.60
CA PHE A 51 16.47 -8.89 -2.92
C PHE A 51 14.93 -8.95 -2.83
N LEU A 52 14.42 -9.76 -1.90
CA LEU A 52 12.97 -9.80 -1.59
C LEU A 52 12.50 -8.47 -0.99
N ASN A 53 13.34 -7.84 -0.16
CA ASN A 53 13.08 -6.52 0.41
C ASN A 53 12.93 -5.44 -0.69
N LEU A 54 13.79 -5.46 -1.71
CA LEU A 54 13.67 -4.60 -2.90
C LEU A 54 12.33 -4.77 -3.63
N GLY A 55 11.84 -6.01 -3.72
CA GLY A 55 10.51 -6.30 -4.28
C GLY A 55 9.38 -5.65 -3.48
N PHE A 56 9.43 -5.76 -2.14
CA PHE A 56 8.47 -5.10 -1.25
C PHE A 56 8.54 -3.58 -1.36
N LEU A 57 9.74 -2.99 -1.31
CA LEU A 57 9.97 -1.56 -1.49
C LEU A 57 9.34 -1.04 -2.81
N ALA A 58 9.55 -1.76 -3.91
CA ALA A 58 8.97 -1.41 -5.21
C ALA A 58 7.43 -1.47 -5.19
N LEU A 59 6.84 -2.49 -4.55
CA LEU A 59 5.39 -2.59 -4.37
C LEU A 59 4.83 -1.46 -3.51
N ILE A 60 5.50 -1.09 -2.42
CA ILE A 60 5.08 0.04 -1.57
C ILE A 60 5.07 1.34 -2.38
N ILE A 61 6.14 1.63 -3.11
CA ILE A 61 6.23 2.81 -3.98
C ILE A 61 5.09 2.80 -5.01
N PHE A 62 4.83 1.63 -5.63
CA PHE A 62 3.72 1.47 -6.57
C PHE A 62 2.37 1.79 -5.92
N PHE A 63 2.08 1.25 -4.73
CA PHE A 63 0.83 1.49 -4.03
C PHE A 63 0.68 2.94 -3.57
N MET A 64 1.76 3.58 -3.09
CA MET A 64 1.78 5.00 -2.78
C MET A 64 1.47 5.86 -4.03
N MET A 65 2.04 5.55 -5.20
CA MET A 65 1.69 6.28 -6.43
C MET A 65 0.26 5.98 -6.91
N ALA A 66 -0.24 4.76 -6.70
CA ALA A 66 -1.58 4.35 -7.11
C ALA A 66 -2.69 5.11 -6.36
N ALA A 67 -2.42 5.59 -5.14
CA ALA A 67 -3.29 6.43 -4.31
C ALA A 67 -4.00 7.54 -5.09
N PHE A 68 -3.24 8.27 -5.92
CA PHE A 68 -3.71 9.44 -6.65
C PHE A 68 -4.66 9.12 -7.81
N LYS A 69 -4.76 7.86 -8.24
CA LYS A 69 -5.57 7.45 -9.40
C LYS A 69 -6.97 6.97 -9.03
N MET A 70 -7.33 6.93 -7.74
CA MET A 70 -8.64 6.48 -7.29
C MET A 70 -9.74 7.50 -7.55
N LYS A 71 -10.78 7.06 -8.26
CA LYS A 71 -11.96 7.89 -8.60
C LYS A 71 -13.26 7.40 -7.97
N LYS A 72 -13.28 6.21 -7.38
CA LYS A 72 -14.47 5.55 -6.80
C LYS A 72 -14.17 5.02 -5.40
N ASN A 73 -15.18 5.00 -4.54
CA ASN A 73 -15.08 4.43 -3.19
C ASN A 73 -14.63 2.96 -3.19
N SER A 74 -15.15 2.14 -4.11
CA SER A 74 -14.75 0.74 -4.22
C SER A 74 -13.26 0.59 -4.57
N HIS A 75 -12.72 1.45 -5.42
CA HIS A 75 -11.30 1.44 -5.77
C HIS A 75 -10.44 1.85 -4.57
N TYR A 76 -10.93 2.79 -3.75
CA TYR A 76 -10.26 3.18 -2.52
C TYR A 76 -10.14 2.02 -1.53
N TYR A 77 -11.24 1.33 -1.24
CA TYR A 77 -11.19 0.21 -0.30
C TYR A 77 -10.35 -0.96 -0.83
N LEU A 78 -10.44 -1.26 -2.13
CA LEU A 78 -9.61 -2.28 -2.77
C LEU A 78 -8.12 -1.95 -2.66
N TRP A 79 -7.75 -0.69 -2.94
CA TRP A 79 -6.40 -0.21 -2.77
C TRP A 79 -5.94 -0.30 -1.32
N ALA A 80 -6.75 0.18 -0.37
CA ALA A 80 -6.41 0.17 1.04
C ALA A 80 -6.19 -1.26 1.56
N SER A 81 -7.04 -2.20 1.16
CA SER A 81 -6.88 -3.62 1.53
C SER A 81 -5.64 -4.25 0.88
N ALA A 82 -5.41 -3.98 -0.42
CA ALA A 82 -4.28 -4.55 -1.13
C ALA A 82 -2.95 -3.97 -0.61
N PHE A 83 -2.90 -2.67 -0.35
CA PHE A 83 -1.74 -2.03 0.23
C PHE A 83 -1.50 -2.50 1.66
N GLY A 84 -2.56 -2.62 2.48
CA GLY A 84 -2.49 -3.19 3.82
C GLY A 84 -1.93 -4.62 3.81
N LEU A 85 -2.31 -5.46 2.84
CA LEU A 85 -1.77 -6.80 2.68
C LEU A 85 -0.28 -6.80 2.32
N VAL A 86 0.18 -5.88 1.48
CA VAL A 86 1.61 -5.72 1.18
C VAL A 86 2.39 -5.34 2.44
N LEU A 87 1.93 -4.33 3.18
CA LEU A 87 2.57 -3.89 4.42
C LEU A 87 2.57 -5.00 5.48
N TYR A 88 1.48 -5.76 5.59
CA TYR A 88 1.39 -6.91 6.47
C TYR A 88 2.38 -8.01 6.07
N SER A 89 2.47 -8.32 4.78
CA SER A 89 3.40 -9.33 4.27
C SER A 89 4.86 -8.94 4.49
N GLU A 90 5.20 -7.67 4.32
CA GLU A 90 6.52 -7.14 4.62
C GLU A 90 6.83 -7.19 6.11
N THR A 91 5.85 -6.87 6.97
CA THR A 91 5.97 -7.04 8.42
C THR A 91 6.30 -8.49 8.75
N MET A 92 5.53 -9.43 8.22
CA MET A 92 5.74 -10.87 8.42
C MET A 92 7.09 -11.34 7.89
N TYR A 93 7.58 -10.74 6.80
CA TYR A 93 8.89 -11.03 6.25
C TYR A 93 10.03 -10.55 7.16
N TRP A 94 9.90 -9.35 7.73
CA TRP A 94 10.88 -8.79 8.66
C TRP A 94 11.00 -9.64 9.92
N PHE A 95 9.86 -10.02 10.51
CA PHE A 95 9.79 -10.80 11.74
C PHE A 95 9.71 -12.32 11.51
N TYR A 96 9.97 -12.79 10.28
CA TYR A 96 9.80 -14.21 9.94
C TYR A 96 10.61 -15.12 10.87
N GLU A 97 11.86 -14.75 11.15
CA GLU A 97 12.73 -15.52 12.03
C GLU A 97 12.23 -15.49 13.48
N ASP A 98 11.83 -14.34 14.01
CA ASP A 98 11.33 -14.19 15.38
C ASP A 98 9.97 -14.85 15.64
N ILE A 99 9.15 -15.06 14.59
CA ILE A 99 7.82 -15.68 14.69
C ILE A 99 7.91 -17.20 14.58
N VAL A 100 8.84 -17.72 13.78
CA VAL A 100 8.91 -19.13 13.40
C VAL A 100 9.95 -19.91 14.20
N PHE A 101 11.01 -19.27 14.70
CA PHE A 101 12.13 -19.91 15.42
C PHE A 101 12.28 -19.34 16.83
#